data_AF-A0AAU3K7N5-F1
#
_entry.id   AF-A0AAU3K7N5-F1
#
_cell.length_a   1.000
_cell.length_b   1.000
_cell.length_c   1.000
_cell.angle_alpha   90.00
_cell.angle_beta   90.00
_cell.angle_gamma   90.00
#
_symmetry.space_group_name_H-M   'P 1'
#
loop_
_entity.id
_entity.type
_entity.pdbx_description
1 polymer ?
#
loop_
_entity_poly.entity_id
_entity_poly.type
_entity_poly.pdbx_seq_one_letter_code
_entity_poly.pdbx_strand_id
1 'polypeptide(L)'
;MNRRIGSEQPDEHDELEQHLTQKLNVPLAWPEDSGLTVSHVAKIAAAATCDTAYSQAANGHLIDLFAALPLPGTTEGRNFWERIRDTGGSAAWNVHPGNMGQGYFDRIHDGNEGGIASRVLSFLEELTPSQRTAVAEVIGSVLDNGTLGVSGRYGGELWLRDAEMSAWRVALASRREFETAQDRERFFEAWRRA
;
A
#
# COMPACT_ATOMS: atom_id res chain seq x y z
N MET A 1 36.89 -45.94 26.34
CA MET A 1 36.99 -44.47 26.21
C MET A 1 35.61 -43.95 25.84
N ASN A 2 35.01 -43.18 26.75
CA ASN A 2 33.74 -42.48 26.57
C ASN A 2 33.85 -41.43 25.46
N ARG A 3 32.80 -41.31 24.63
CA ARG A 3 32.42 -40.01 24.07
C ARG A 3 30.91 -39.88 24.16
N ARG A 4 30.48 -38.88 24.93
CA ARG A 4 29.10 -38.48 25.17
C ARG A 4 28.98 -37.02 24.71
N ILE A 5 27.80 -36.69 24.17
CA ILE A 5 27.17 -35.37 24.04
C ILE A 5 27.45 -34.54 22.78
N GLY A 6 26.33 -34.10 22.17
CA GLY A 6 26.18 -32.96 21.27
C GLY A 6 24.80 -33.03 20.59
N SER A 7 23.70 -33.04 21.35
CA SER A 7 22.69 -31.96 21.37
C SER A 7 22.05 -31.71 19.99
N GLU A 8 20.92 -32.38 19.74
CA GLU A 8 19.94 -31.94 18.74
C GLU A 8 19.54 -30.50 19.08
N GLN A 9 20.06 -29.55 18.30
CA GLN A 9 19.45 -28.22 18.21
C GLN A 9 18.09 -28.39 17.53
N PRO A 10 17.04 -27.69 17.98
CA PRO A 10 15.77 -27.69 17.24
C PRO A 10 16.06 -27.14 15.84
N ASP A 11 15.65 -27.88 14.82
CA ASP A 11 15.78 -27.48 13.42
C ASP A 11 15.27 -26.03 13.27
N GLU A 12 16.14 -25.15 12.80
CA GLU A 12 15.73 -23.82 12.37
C GLU A 12 14.65 -24.01 11.30
N HIS A 13 13.46 -23.42 11.51
CA HIS A 13 12.39 -23.46 10.52
C HIS A 13 12.92 -23.14 9.13
N ASP A 14 12.68 -24.04 8.16
CA ASP A 14 13.04 -23.86 6.75
C ASP A 14 12.56 -22.48 6.26
N GLU A 15 13.29 -21.84 5.33
CA GLU A 15 12.93 -20.51 4.78
C GLU A 15 11.46 -20.43 4.32
N LEU A 16 10.93 -21.53 3.82
CA LEU A 16 9.53 -21.68 3.44
C LEU A 16 8.59 -21.65 4.66
N GLU A 17 8.90 -22.37 5.74
CA GLU A 17 8.12 -22.35 6.98
C GLU A 17 8.12 -20.98 7.64
N GLN A 18 9.28 -20.29 7.65
CA GLN A 18 9.35 -18.90 8.06
C GLN A 18 8.49 -18.02 7.17
N HIS A 19 8.59 -18.14 5.85
CA HIS A 19 7.78 -17.33 4.94
C HIS A 19 6.27 -17.54 5.14
N LEU A 20 5.83 -18.78 5.31
CA LEU A 20 4.42 -19.14 5.47
C LEU A 20 3.83 -18.67 6.80
N THR A 21 4.58 -18.84 7.89
CA THR A 21 4.12 -18.45 9.23
C THR A 21 4.22 -16.95 9.42
N GLN A 22 5.34 -16.36 9.00
CA GLN A 22 5.68 -14.97 9.31
C GLN A 22 5.05 -13.98 8.32
N LYS A 23 5.04 -14.30 7.01
CA LYS A 23 4.49 -13.39 5.99
C LYS A 23 3.02 -13.65 5.71
N LEU A 24 2.61 -14.92 5.60
CA LEU A 24 1.25 -15.28 5.16
C LEU A 24 0.27 -15.66 6.29
N ASN A 25 0.74 -15.74 7.54
CA ASN A 25 -0.05 -16.11 8.72
C ASN A 25 -0.85 -17.41 8.52
N VAL A 26 -0.26 -18.37 7.78
CA VAL A 26 -0.85 -19.68 7.58
C VAL A 26 -0.37 -20.57 8.72
N PRO A 27 -1.25 -20.99 9.65
CA PRO A 27 -0.84 -21.81 10.79
C PRO A 27 -0.23 -23.11 10.28
N LEU A 28 0.97 -23.39 10.77
CA LEU A 28 1.68 -24.60 10.43
C LEU A 28 1.16 -25.80 11.23
N ALA A 29 -0.07 -26.24 10.97
CA ALA A 29 -0.59 -27.51 11.49
C ALA A 29 -0.13 -28.69 10.62
N TRP A 30 1.18 -28.87 10.50
CA TRP A 30 1.78 -29.91 9.65
C TRP A 30 1.94 -31.18 10.47
N PRO A 31 1.57 -32.33 9.92
CA PRO A 31 1.92 -33.61 10.54
C PRO A 31 3.44 -33.82 10.45
N GLU A 32 4.09 -33.98 11.62
CA GLU A 32 5.56 -34.09 11.80
C GLU A 32 6.23 -35.13 10.88
N ASP A 33 5.49 -36.15 10.42
CA ASP A 33 6.03 -37.28 9.66
C ASP A 33 5.45 -37.43 8.23
N SER A 34 4.61 -36.51 7.76
CA SER A 34 4.05 -36.61 6.41
C SER A 34 4.21 -35.32 5.64
N GLY A 35 4.97 -35.40 4.54
CA GLY A 35 5.28 -34.28 3.67
C GLY A 35 4.03 -33.53 3.18
N LEU A 36 4.26 -32.33 2.66
CA LEU A 36 3.25 -31.45 2.08
C LEU A 36 2.22 -32.19 1.22
N THR A 37 0.97 -32.17 1.67
CA THR A 37 -0.15 -32.63 0.84
C THR A 37 -0.50 -31.57 -0.20
N VAL A 38 -1.10 -31.97 -1.32
CA VAL A 38 -1.66 -31.05 -2.33
C VAL A 38 -2.65 -30.05 -1.70
N SER A 39 -3.39 -30.48 -0.67
CA SER A 39 -4.32 -29.63 0.08
C SER A 39 -3.60 -28.52 0.87
N HIS A 40 -2.45 -28.82 1.48
CA HIS A 40 -1.61 -27.83 2.15
C HIS A 40 -1.04 -26.82 1.14
N VAL A 41 -0.49 -27.29 0.02
CA VAL A 41 0.01 -26.42 -1.06
C VAL A 41 -1.10 -25.52 -1.62
N ALA A 42 -2.32 -26.04 -1.81
CA ALA A 42 -3.45 -25.26 -2.30
C ALA A 42 -3.89 -24.15 -1.32
N LYS A 43 -3.91 -24.42 -0.01
CA LYS A 43 -4.24 -23.40 1.02
C LYS A 43 -3.20 -22.28 1.06
N ILE A 44 -1.93 -22.64 0.95
CA ILE A 44 -0.82 -21.70 0.90
C ILE A 44 -0.91 -20.83 -0.35
N ALA A 45 -1.08 -21.46 -1.51
CA ALA A 45 -1.23 -20.76 -2.77
C ALA A 45 -2.44 -19.82 -2.74
N ALA A 46 -3.57 -20.24 -2.16
CA ALA A 46 -4.75 -19.40 -1.99
C ALA A 46 -4.47 -18.19 -1.07
N ALA A 47 -3.83 -18.40 0.08
CA ALA A 47 -3.48 -17.30 1.00
C ALA A 47 -2.50 -16.31 0.37
N ALA A 48 -1.44 -16.81 -0.29
CA ALA A 48 -0.47 -15.99 -1.02
C ALA A 48 -1.11 -15.23 -2.18
N THR A 49 -2.02 -15.88 -2.92
CA THR A 49 -2.75 -15.25 -4.03
C THR A 49 -3.68 -14.15 -3.52
N CYS A 50 -4.39 -14.38 -2.41
CA CYS A 50 -5.28 -13.37 -1.82
C CYS A 50 -4.50 -12.14 -1.32
N ASP A 51 -3.35 -12.34 -0.66
CA ASP A 51 -2.52 -11.24 -0.15
C ASP A 51 -1.88 -10.43 -1.30
N THR A 52 -1.37 -11.15 -2.32
CA THR A 52 -0.82 -10.53 -3.53
C THR A 52 -1.91 -9.78 -4.31
N ALA A 53 -3.08 -10.39 -4.51
CA ALA A 53 -4.19 -9.76 -5.23
C ALA A 53 -4.73 -8.54 -4.49
N TYR A 54 -4.79 -8.57 -3.15
CA TYR A 54 -5.20 -7.40 -2.35
C TYR A 54 -4.21 -6.25 -2.49
N SER A 55 -2.90 -6.53 -2.40
CA SER A 55 -1.85 -5.52 -2.53
C SER A 55 -1.81 -4.92 -3.93
N GLN A 56 -1.89 -5.77 -4.96
CA GLN A 56 -1.95 -5.34 -6.36
C GLN A 56 -3.22 -4.55 -6.68
N ALA A 57 -4.37 -4.93 -6.09
CA ALA A 57 -5.60 -4.15 -6.24
C ALA A 57 -5.50 -2.77 -5.59
N ALA A 58 -4.86 -2.63 -4.43
CA ALA A 58 -4.62 -1.34 -3.81
C ALA A 58 -3.66 -0.45 -4.64
N ASN A 59 -2.60 -1.04 -5.19
CA ASN A 59 -1.69 -0.34 -6.10
C ASN A 59 -2.43 0.14 -7.36
N GLY A 60 -3.16 -0.76 -8.01
CA GLY A 60 -3.96 -0.45 -9.20
C GLY A 60 -5.00 0.64 -8.95
N HIS A 61 -5.71 0.58 -7.82
CA HIS A 61 -6.70 1.59 -7.47
C HIS A 61 -6.09 2.97 -7.23
N LEU A 62 -4.91 3.04 -6.57
CA LEU A 62 -4.19 4.31 -6.42
C LEU A 62 -3.80 4.89 -7.78
N ILE A 63 -3.38 4.06 -8.74
CA ILE A 63 -3.10 4.49 -10.12
C ILE A 63 -4.35 5.04 -10.79
N ASP A 64 -5.46 4.31 -10.70
CA ASP A 64 -6.73 4.68 -11.32
C ASP A 64 -7.24 6.03 -10.79
N LEU A 65 -7.07 6.30 -9.48
CA LEU A 65 -7.40 7.59 -8.88
C LEU A 65 -6.63 8.75 -9.50
N PHE A 66 -5.32 8.58 -9.74
CA PHE A 66 -4.53 9.62 -10.42
C PHE A 66 -4.80 9.68 -11.92
N ALA A 67 -5.11 8.55 -12.56
CA ALA A 67 -5.49 8.49 -13.97
C ALA A 67 -6.83 9.19 -14.25
N ALA A 68 -7.69 9.32 -13.23
CA ALA A 68 -8.90 10.14 -13.29
C ALA A 68 -8.62 11.66 -13.26
N LEU A 69 -7.38 12.09 -12.98
CA LEU A 69 -7.00 13.50 -13.00
C LEU A 69 -6.38 13.91 -14.36
N PRO A 70 -6.46 15.20 -14.73
CA PRO A 70 -5.85 15.70 -15.96
C PRO A 70 -4.35 15.40 -16.10
N LEU A 71 -3.95 14.88 -17.26
CA LEU A 71 -2.58 14.46 -17.53
C LEU A 71 -1.62 15.67 -17.68
N PRO A 72 -0.49 15.73 -16.93
CA PRO A 72 0.39 16.90 -16.83
C PRO A 72 1.08 17.35 -18.13
N GLY A 73 1.08 16.51 -19.18
CA GLY A 73 1.63 16.84 -20.50
C GLY A 73 0.70 17.67 -21.39
N THR A 74 -0.56 17.86 -20.98
CA THR A 74 -1.56 18.63 -21.73
C THR A 74 -1.69 20.05 -21.19
N THR A 75 -2.24 20.99 -21.97
CA THR A 75 -2.55 22.34 -21.47
C THR A 75 -3.52 22.29 -20.30
N GLU A 76 -4.56 21.46 -20.39
CA GLU A 76 -5.53 21.25 -19.31
C GLU A 76 -4.87 20.71 -18.05
N GLY A 77 -4.05 19.67 -18.18
CA GLY A 77 -3.34 19.09 -17.05
C GLY A 77 -2.34 20.05 -16.43
N ARG A 78 -1.60 20.82 -17.22
CA ARG A 78 -0.70 21.84 -16.69
C ARG A 78 -1.46 22.84 -15.82
N ASN A 79 -2.58 23.37 -16.31
CA ASN A 79 -3.42 24.30 -15.56
C ASN A 79 -3.99 23.66 -14.29
N PHE A 80 -4.41 22.39 -14.37
CA PHE A 80 -4.90 21.64 -13.21
C PHE A 80 -3.83 21.49 -12.13
N TRP A 81 -2.64 21.01 -12.49
CA TRP A 81 -1.55 20.79 -11.53
C TRP A 81 -0.99 22.09 -10.96
N GLU A 82 -0.99 23.18 -11.74
CA GLU A 82 -0.69 24.53 -11.23
C GLU A 82 -1.73 24.98 -10.20
N ARG A 83 -3.03 24.77 -10.43
CA ARG A 83 -4.08 25.06 -9.44
C ARG A 83 -3.92 24.22 -8.17
N ILE A 84 -3.57 22.93 -8.29
CA ILE A 84 -3.26 22.07 -7.14
C ILE A 84 -2.06 22.62 -6.37
N ARG A 85 -1.00 23.04 -7.06
CA ARG A 85 0.17 23.67 -6.43
C ARG A 85 -0.20 24.95 -5.67
N ASP A 86 -0.95 25.82 -6.32
CA ASP A 86 -1.27 27.14 -5.75
C ASP A 86 -2.23 27.01 -4.56
N THR A 87 -3.17 26.05 -4.60
CA THR A 87 -4.11 25.80 -3.49
C THR A 87 -3.51 24.97 -2.36
N GLY A 88 -2.71 23.94 -2.69
CA GLY A 88 -2.07 23.05 -1.72
C GLY A 88 -0.74 23.57 -1.16
N GLY A 89 -0.18 24.65 -1.73
CA GLY A 89 1.07 25.25 -1.27
C GLY A 89 2.25 24.27 -1.33
N SER A 90 3.07 24.23 -0.28
CA SER A 90 4.23 23.32 -0.22
C SER A 90 3.82 21.84 -0.25
N ALA A 91 2.69 21.50 0.38
CA ALA A 91 2.20 20.13 0.45
C ALA A 91 1.97 19.54 -0.94
N ALA A 92 1.50 20.35 -1.89
CA ALA A 92 1.23 19.93 -3.25
C ALA A 92 2.48 19.39 -3.98
N TRP A 93 3.69 19.79 -3.59
CA TRP A 93 4.92 19.24 -4.17
C TRP A 93 5.11 17.75 -3.87
N ASN A 94 4.43 17.22 -2.86
CA ASN A 94 4.41 15.79 -2.61
C ASN A 94 3.66 15.03 -3.71
N VAL A 95 2.65 15.63 -4.36
CA VAL A 95 1.81 15.03 -5.44
C VAL A 95 2.01 15.63 -6.84
N HIS A 96 2.73 16.74 -6.96
CA HIS A 96 2.85 17.45 -8.23
C HIS A 96 3.84 16.74 -9.18
N PRO A 97 3.45 16.45 -10.44
CA PRO A 97 4.28 15.72 -11.40
C PRO A 97 5.68 16.33 -11.62
N GLY A 98 5.80 17.65 -11.60
CA GLY A 98 7.07 18.36 -11.72
C GLY A 98 8.09 18.09 -10.60
N ASN A 99 7.69 17.57 -9.44
CA ASN A 99 8.58 17.21 -8.32
C ASN A 99 8.61 15.70 -8.04
N MET A 100 7.79 14.92 -8.73
CA MET A 100 7.75 13.46 -8.61
C MET A 100 8.82 12.76 -9.45
N GLY A 101 9.57 13.50 -10.27
CA GLY A 101 10.53 12.98 -11.23
C GLY A 101 9.86 12.52 -12.52
N GLN A 102 10.57 12.57 -13.65
CA GLN A 102 10.10 11.98 -14.89
C GLN A 102 9.88 10.47 -14.68
N GLY A 103 8.71 9.95 -15.07
CA GLY A 103 8.34 8.54 -14.89
C GLY A 103 7.67 8.19 -13.55
N TYR A 104 6.84 9.06 -12.98
CA TYR A 104 6.13 8.81 -11.71
C TYR A 104 5.43 7.44 -11.64
N PHE A 105 4.75 7.04 -12.72
CA PHE A 105 4.13 5.71 -12.82
C PHE A 105 5.10 4.62 -13.29
N ASP A 106 6.17 4.96 -14.00
CA ASP A 106 7.22 4.00 -14.37
C ASP A 106 7.88 3.42 -13.10
N ARG A 107 7.98 4.22 -12.03
CA ARG A 107 8.46 3.74 -10.72
C ARG A 107 7.48 2.82 -10.00
N ILE A 108 6.18 2.88 -10.29
CA ILE A 108 5.22 1.87 -9.79
C ILE A 108 5.51 0.54 -10.46
N HIS A 109 5.83 0.55 -11.75
CA HIS A 109 6.25 -0.66 -12.44
C HIS A 109 7.55 -1.26 -11.86
N ASP A 110 8.42 -0.43 -11.30
CA ASP A 110 9.68 -0.83 -10.65
C ASP A 110 9.56 -1.16 -9.14
N GLY A 111 8.35 -1.25 -8.58
CA GLY A 111 8.15 -1.65 -7.17
C GLY A 111 8.25 -0.52 -6.13
N ASN A 112 8.07 0.75 -6.51
CA ASN A 112 8.11 1.91 -5.60
C ASN A 112 6.72 2.39 -5.14
N GLU A 113 5.74 1.50 -5.07
CA GLU A 113 4.36 1.87 -4.71
C GLU A 113 4.27 2.43 -3.28
N GLY A 114 5.05 1.87 -2.35
CA GLY A 114 5.16 2.36 -0.98
C GLY A 114 5.70 3.79 -0.88
N GLY A 115 6.68 4.16 -1.72
CA GLY A 115 7.22 5.52 -1.77
C GLY A 115 6.20 6.53 -2.29
N ILE A 116 5.38 6.13 -3.27
CA ILE A 116 4.30 6.96 -3.80
C ILE A 116 3.19 7.13 -2.78
N ALA A 117 2.75 6.04 -2.16
CA ALA A 117 1.79 6.07 -1.08
C ALA A 117 2.24 6.99 0.07
N SER A 118 3.51 6.91 0.48
CA SER A 118 4.06 7.80 1.50
C SER A 118 3.96 9.27 1.11
N ARG A 119 4.21 9.64 -0.15
CA ARG A 119 4.06 11.03 -0.60
C ARG A 119 2.62 11.49 -0.64
N VAL A 120 1.68 10.62 -1.03
CA VAL A 120 0.24 10.91 -0.96
C VAL A 120 -0.18 11.18 0.49
N LEU A 121 0.30 10.37 1.43
CA LEU A 121 0.04 10.59 2.86
C LEU A 121 0.64 11.92 3.34
N SER A 122 1.90 12.23 3.00
CA SER A 122 2.52 13.52 3.34
C SER A 122 1.79 14.71 2.72
N PHE A 123 1.33 14.59 1.47
CA PHE A 123 0.48 15.61 0.85
C PHE A 123 -0.77 15.88 1.70
N LEU A 124 -1.49 14.83 2.08
CA LEU A 124 -2.74 14.97 2.83
C LEU A 124 -2.52 15.48 4.26
N GLU A 125 -1.44 15.03 4.91
CA GLU A 125 -1.06 15.44 6.26
C GLU A 125 -0.67 16.92 6.33
N GLU A 126 0.09 17.41 5.36
CA GLU A 126 0.60 18.79 5.33
C GLU A 126 -0.45 19.83 4.92
N LEU A 127 -1.62 19.41 4.41
CA LEU A 127 -2.70 20.33 4.06
C LEU A 127 -3.38 20.87 5.32
N THR A 128 -3.43 22.20 5.44
CA THR A 128 -4.35 22.84 6.39
C THR A 128 -5.82 22.57 5.99
N PRO A 129 -6.79 22.71 6.92
CA PRO A 129 -8.21 22.48 6.60
C PRO A 129 -8.73 23.34 5.43
N SER A 130 -8.27 24.59 5.31
CA SER A 130 -8.64 25.48 4.21
C SER A 130 -8.01 25.03 2.88
N GLN A 131 -6.74 24.62 2.88
CA GLN A 131 -6.09 24.08 1.69
C GLN A 131 -6.72 22.75 1.26
N ARG A 132 -7.05 21.87 2.20
CA ARG A 132 -7.77 20.61 1.91
C ARG A 132 -9.10 20.87 1.21
N THR A 133 -9.84 21.87 1.68
CA THR A 133 -11.10 22.31 1.06
C THR A 133 -10.87 22.85 -0.36
N ALA A 134 -9.89 23.75 -0.54
CA ALA A 134 -9.58 24.33 -1.85
C ALA A 134 -9.07 23.30 -2.86
N VAL A 135 -8.22 22.38 -2.43
CA VAL A 135 -7.75 21.24 -3.23
C VAL A 135 -8.92 20.36 -3.65
N ALA A 136 -9.86 20.06 -2.73
CA ALA A 136 -11.06 19.29 -3.06
C ALA A 136 -11.92 20.00 -4.11
N GLU A 137 -12.02 21.32 -4.08
CA GLU A 137 -12.73 22.08 -5.14
C GLU A 137 -12.02 21.96 -6.50
N VAL A 138 -10.69 22.01 -6.53
CA VAL A 138 -9.91 21.85 -7.77
C VAL A 138 -10.09 20.44 -8.35
N ILE A 139 -9.93 19.41 -7.52
CA ILE A 139 -10.11 18.00 -7.92
C ILE A 139 -11.56 17.77 -8.37
N GLY A 140 -12.52 18.23 -7.57
CA GLY A 140 -13.94 18.15 -7.89
C GLY A 140 -14.27 18.72 -9.27
N SER A 141 -13.73 19.89 -9.59
CA SER A 141 -14.03 20.58 -10.86
C SER A 141 -13.64 19.80 -12.13
N VAL A 142 -12.77 18.80 -12.02
CA VAL A 142 -12.36 17.95 -13.17
C VAL A 142 -13.03 16.59 -13.15
N LEU A 143 -13.48 16.11 -11.99
CA LEU A 143 -14.27 14.88 -11.85
C LEU A 143 -15.70 15.04 -12.39
N ASP A 144 -16.20 16.28 -12.47
CA ASP A 144 -17.50 16.64 -13.08
C ASP A 144 -17.66 16.13 -14.51
N ASN A 145 -16.56 15.91 -15.22
CA ASN A 145 -16.53 15.46 -16.61
C ASN A 145 -16.38 13.93 -16.76
N GLY A 146 -16.37 13.16 -15.66
CA GLY A 146 -16.00 11.73 -15.62
C GLY A 146 -16.99 10.79 -14.91
N THR A 147 -16.69 9.49 -14.99
CA THR A 147 -17.51 8.29 -14.68
C THR A 147 -18.00 8.12 -13.24
N LEU A 148 -17.62 9.00 -12.31
CA LEU A 148 -17.86 8.79 -10.86
C LEU A 148 -19.19 9.34 -10.36
N GLY A 149 -19.95 10.09 -11.17
CA GLY A 149 -21.30 10.56 -10.82
C GLY A 149 -21.37 11.50 -9.62
N VAL A 150 -20.23 11.98 -9.13
CA VAL A 150 -20.11 12.94 -8.02
C VAL A 150 -19.34 14.15 -8.52
N SER A 151 -19.88 15.33 -8.25
CA SER A 151 -19.38 16.60 -8.79
C SER A 151 -18.99 17.62 -7.72
N GLY A 152 -18.21 18.60 -8.13
CA GLY A 152 -17.76 19.73 -7.34
C GLY A 152 -16.96 19.29 -6.12
N ARG A 153 -16.92 20.17 -5.12
CA ARG A 153 -16.12 19.97 -3.89
C ARG A 153 -16.31 18.60 -3.26
N TYR A 154 -17.55 18.11 -3.20
CA TYR A 154 -17.86 16.83 -2.58
C TYR A 154 -17.20 15.66 -3.33
N GLY A 155 -17.17 15.69 -4.67
CA GLY A 155 -16.43 14.71 -5.46
C GLY A 155 -14.93 14.71 -5.15
N GLY A 156 -14.34 15.89 -5.00
CA GLY A 156 -12.94 16.01 -4.59
C GLY A 156 -12.66 15.56 -3.16
N GLU A 157 -13.58 15.80 -2.21
CA GLU A 157 -13.46 15.30 -0.84
C GLU A 157 -13.48 13.77 -0.80
N LEU A 158 -14.35 13.13 -1.60
CA LEU A 158 -14.38 11.68 -1.73
C LEU A 158 -13.08 11.15 -2.37
N TRP A 159 -12.58 11.80 -3.41
CA TRP A 159 -11.31 11.45 -4.03
C TRP A 159 -10.16 11.52 -3.01
N LEU A 160 -10.05 12.60 -2.23
CA LEU A 160 -9.00 12.75 -1.22
C LEU A 160 -9.07 11.64 -0.16
N ARG A 161 -10.28 11.27 0.27
CA ARG A 161 -10.48 10.19 1.25
C ARG A 161 -10.10 8.83 0.66
N ASP A 162 -10.45 8.59 -0.60
CA ASP A 162 -10.14 7.32 -1.25
C ASP A 162 -8.64 7.18 -1.55
N ALA A 163 -7.99 8.29 -1.94
CA ALA A 163 -6.55 8.38 -2.07
C ALA A 163 -5.83 8.12 -0.73
N GLU A 164 -6.34 8.70 0.37
CA GLU A 164 -5.81 8.45 1.72
C GLU A 164 -5.90 6.97 2.10
N MET A 165 -7.08 6.37 1.94
CA MET A 165 -7.32 4.96 2.27
C MET A 165 -6.47 4.02 1.43
N SER A 166 -6.33 4.32 0.14
CA SER A 166 -5.55 3.51 -0.79
C SER A 166 -4.06 3.64 -0.52
N ALA A 167 -3.56 4.86 -0.29
CA ALA A 167 -2.19 5.07 0.13
C ALA A 167 -1.85 4.37 1.45
N TRP A 168 -2.75 4.38 2.45
CA TRP A 168 -2.55 3.59 3.67
C TRP A 168 -2.43 2.10 3.39
N ARG A 169 -3.29 1.53 2.54
CA ARG A 169 -3.23 0.11 2.17
C ARG A 169 -1.91 -0.25 1.50
N VAL A 170 -1.47 0.57 0.56
CA VAL A 170 -0.19 0.39 -0.15
C VAL A 170 0.98 0.53 0.81
N ALA A 171 1.04 1.59 1.61
CA ALA A 171 2.12 1.82 2.57
C ALA A 171 2.23 0.69 3.62
N LEU A 172 1.10 0.19 4.12
CA LEU A 172 1.06 -0.93 5.06
C LEU A 172 1.49 -2.24 4.38
N ALA A 173 1.10 -2.47 3.13
CA ALA A 173 1.53 -3.64 2.35
C ALA A 173 3.04 -3.60 2.11
N SER A 174 3.60 -2.46 1.67
CA SER A 174 5.04 -2.29 1.51
C SER A 174 5.80 -2.42 2.82
N ARG A 175 5.24 -1.96 3.96
CA ARG A 175 5.85 -2.17 5.27
C ARG A 175 5.88 -3.64 5.68
N ARG A 176 4.89 -4.47 5.33
CA ARG A 176 4.91 -5.92 5.64
C ARG A 176 6.06 -6.68 5.00
N GLU A 177 6.68 -6.15 3.95
CA GLU A 177 7.92 -6.73 3.43
C GLU A 177 9.11 -6.54 4.39
N PHE A 178 9.07 -5.52 5.26
CA PHE A 178 10.16 -5.10 6.15
C PHE A 178 9.82 -5.18 7.67
N GLU A 179 8.55 -5.21 8.06
CA GLU A 179 8.09 -5.41 9.44
C GLU A 179 8.12 -6.92 9.77
N THR A 180 9.08 -7.27 10.62
CA THR A 180 9.43 -8.64 10.97
C THR A 180 8.30 -9.38 11.67
N ALA A 181 8.33 -10.72 11.62
CA ALA A 181 7.44 -11.62 12.38
C ALA A 181 7.23 -11.20 13.85
N GLN A 182 8.25 -10.58 14.46
CA GLN A 182 8.25 -10.14 15.85
C GLN A 182 7.17 -9.10 16.16
N ASP A 183 6.84 -8.20 15.24
CA ASP A 183 5.81 -7.18 15.49
C ASP A 183 4.41 -7.80 15.50
N ARG A 184 4.18 -8.81 14.64
CA ARG A 184 2.95 -9.62 14.64
C ARG A 184 2.84 -10.47 15.91
N GLU A 185 3.94 -11.09 16.32
CA GLU A 185 3.97 -11.89 17.54
C GLU A 185 3.68 -11.04 18.79
N ARG A 186 4.31 -9.86 18.90
CA ARG A 186 4.02 -8.87 19.95
C ARG A 186 2.54 -8.46 19.97
N PHE A 187 1.95 -8.24 18.80
CA PHE A 187 0.51 -7.94 18.70
C PHE A 187 -0.35 -9.10 19.23
N PHE A 188 -0.09 -10.34 18.79
CA PHE A 188 -0.84 -11.51 19.25
C PHE A 188 -0.65 -11.80 20.74
N GLU A 189 0.53 -11.55 21.30
CA GLU A 189 0.79 -11.66 22.73
C GLU A 189 0.05 -10.59 23.53
N ALA A 190 0.07 -9.34 23.06
CA ALA A 190 -0.66 -8.25 23.71
C ALA A 190 -2.17 -8.53 23.72
N TRP A 191 -2.72 -9.03 22.61
CA TRP A 191 -4.14 -9.35 22.50
C TRP A 191 -4.55 -10.58 23.34
N ARG A 192 -3.69 -11.60 23.45
CA ARG A 192 -3.93 -12.76 24.33
C ARG A 192 -3.92 -12.41 25.82
N ARG A 193 -3.31 -11.28 26.19
CA ARG A 193 -3.18 -10.79 27.58
C ARG A 193 -4.21 -9.72 27.95
N ALA A 194 -5.07 -9.29 27.02
CA ALA A 194 -6.17 -8.36 27.25
C ALA A 194 -7.45 -9.09 27.69
#